data_AF-A0A6A8AEE2-F1
#
_entry.id   AF-A0A6A8AEE2-F1
#
_cell.length_a   1.000
_cell.length_b   1.000
_cell.length_c   1.000
_cell.angle_alpha   90.00
_cell.angle_beta   90.00
_cell.angle_gamma   90.00
#
_symmetry.space_group_name_H-M   'P 1'
#
loop_
_entity.id
_entity.type
_entity.pdbx_description
1 polymer ?
#
loop_
_entity_poly.entity_id
_entity_poly.type
_entity_poly.pdbx_seq_one_letter_code
_entity_poly.pdbx_strand_id
1 'polypeptide(L)'
;MSVSRPFREVKLQWLQQLSCDKQLSDSARSIALYIITTHVNGHTEKAWPSYQTIAEATGKSVKTIQRGVRELELKGWFEIKRGNGVGHNTEYRPSAASILRASNAREKTDKIVPLHPREGGQNRPVRRSDMSSEGGQICPPNLEKEKIYKFNGREGAPPRKEARRAIPLVFLDERKAKQISLWRAWLHRYGLPSLEAVRARTMRSGRFGYDLPGYWPPDDGDVATLDWIAFFQRCGGSGSTKTFETIELLEAS
;
A
#
# COMPACT_ATOMS: atom_id res chain seq x y z
N MET A 1 -19.60 20.28 -14.90
CA MET A 1 -18.27 20.75 -14.45
C MET A 1 -17.46 19.53 -14.06
N SER A 2 -16.40 19.20 -14.81
CA SER A 2 -15.59 18.01 -14.54
C SER A 2 -14.82 18.22 -13.23
N VAL A 3 -15.19 17.47 -12.20
CA VAL A 3 -14.49 17.51 -10.91
C VAL A 3 -13.12 16.87 -11.13
N SER A 4 -12.04 17.62 -10.89
CA SER A 4 -10.68 17.08 -10.97
C SER A 4 -10.52 15.97 -9.94
N ARG A 5 -10.14 14.77 -10.39
CA ARG A 5 -9.83 13.65 -9.48
C ARG A 5 -8.51 13.93 -8.73
N PRO A 6 -8.31 13.36 -7.53
CA PRO A 6 -7.03 13.43 -6.84
C PRO A 6 -5.88 12.91 -7.73
N PHE A 7 -4.70 13.52 -7.67
CA PHE A 7 -3.57 13.15 -8.52
C PHE A 7 -3.21 11.68 -8.40
N ARG A 8 -3.32 11.10 -7.19
CA ARG A 8 -3.05 9.68 -6.93
C ARG A 8 -3.86 8.76 -7.85
N GLU A 9 -5.11 9.12 -8.14
CA GLU A 9 -6.02 8.31 -8.95
C GLU A 9 -5.80 8.46 -10.46
N VAL A 10 -5.12 9.52 -10.88
CA VAL A 10 -4.85 9.82 -12.29
C VAL A 10 -3.34 9.79 -12.61
N LYS A 11 -2.51 9.38 -11.65
CA LYS A 11 -1.04 9.37 -11.75
C LYS A 11 -0.56 8.61 -12.98
N LEU A 12 -1.17 7.46 -13.28
CA LEU A 12 -0.80 6.63 -14.44
C LEU A 12 -1.13 7.33 -15.76
N GLN A 13 -2.35 7.85 -15.91
CA GLN A 13 -2.76 8.60 -17.11
C GLN A 13 -1.92 9.87 -17.28
N TRP A 14 -1.61 10.54 -16.18
CA TRP A 14 -0.75 11.72 -16.19
C TRP A 14 0.67 11.37 -16.66
N LEU A 15 1.28 10.29 -16.16
CA LEU A 15 2.60 9.83 -16.58
C LEU A 15 2.63 9.42 -18.05
N GLN A 16 1.57 8.78 -18.54
CA GLN A 16 1.43 8.43 -19.94
C GLN A 16 1.33 9.67 -20.83
N GLN A 17 0.54 10.68 -20.44
CA GLN A 17 0.45 11.92 -21.20
C GLN A 17 1.79 12.67 -21.22
N LEU A 18 2.49 12.74 -20.08
CA LEU A 18 3.81 13.35 -19.98
C LEU A 18 4.82 12.65 -20.90
N SER A 19 4.85 11.32 -20.92
CA SER A 19 5.81 10.56 -21.71
C SER A 19 5.60 10.72 -23.22
N CYS A 20 4.35 10.90 -23.63
CA CYS A 20 3.95 11.12 -25.03
C CYS A 20 3.95 12.59 -25.47
N ASP A 21 4.22 13.56 -24.59
CA ASP A 21 4.24 14.97 -24.96
C ASP A 21 5.46 15.30 -25.82
N LYS A 22 5.20 15.59 -27.11
CA LYS A 22 6.22 15.95 -28.11
C LYS A 22 6.76 17.37 -27.93
N GLN A 23 6.10 18.19 -27.13
CA GLN A 23 6.55 19.57 -26.87
C GLN A 23 7.58 19.68 -25.76
N LEU A 24 7.87 18.57 -25.07
CA LEU A 24 8.87 18.50 -24.01
C LEU A 24 10.17 17.87 -24.51
N SER A 25 11.28 18.46 -24.11
CA SER A 25 12.59 17.83 -24.26
C SER A 25 12.68 16.52 -23.48
N ASP A 26 13.52 15.60 -23.97
CA ASP A 26 13.81 14.32 -23.30
C ASP A 26 14.33 14.53 -21.88
N SER A 27 15.09 15.62 -21.70
CA SER A 27 15.59 16.01 -20.38
C SER A 27 14.45 16.39 -19.44
N ALA A 28 13.52 17.26 -19.88
CA ALA A 28 12.36 17.65 -19.09
C ALA A 28 11.46 16.45 -18.75
N ARG A 29 11.19 15.56 -19.71
CA ARG A 29 10.40 14.34 -19.47
C ARG A 29 11.04 13.45 -18.41
N SER A 30 12.34 13.16 -18.53
CA SER A 30 13.06 12.35 -17.54
C SER A 30 13.13 12.99 -16.15
N ILE A 31 13.27 14.32 -16.06
CA ILE A 31 13.22 15.05 -14.78
C ILE A 31 11.85 14.92 -14.13
N ALA A 32 10.78 15.18 -14.89
CA ALA A 32 9.42 15.07 -14.42
C ALA A 32 9.10 13.64 -13.96
N LEU A 33 9.47 12.63 -14.75
CA LEU A 33 9.30 11.22 -14.40
C LEU A 33 9.98 10.91 -13.06
N TYR A 34 11.23 11.34 -12.87
CA TYR A 34 11.94 11.16 -11.60
C TYR A 34 11.16 11.79 -10.44
N ILE A 35 10.86 13.10 -10.50
CA ILE A 35 10.16 13.82 -9.43
C ILE A 35 8.87 13.12 -9.01
N ILE A 36 8.02 12.72 -9.97
CA ILE A 36 6.71 12.12 -9.71
C ILE A 36 6.80 10.69 -9.17
N THR A 37 7.77 9.92 -9.66
CA THR A 37 7.87 8.49 -9.30
C THR A 37 8.54 8.29 -7.95
N THR A 38 9.55 9.10 -7.61
CA THR A 38 10.34 8.93 -6.37
C THR A 38 9.98 9.90 -5.24
N HIS A 39 9.60 11.15 -5.54
CA HIS A 39 9.52 12.19 -4.50
C HIS A 39 8.11 12.71 -4.22
N VAL A 40 7.15 12.55 -5.15
CA VAL A 40 5.78 13.04 -4.90
C VAL A 40 5.07 12.19 -3.87
N ASN A 41 4.67 12.84 -2.78
CA ASN A 41 3.85 12.24 -1.74
C ASN A 41 2.38 12.14 -2.22
N GLY A 42 1.79 10.96 -2.12
CA GLY A 42 0.42 10.70 -2.58
C GLY A 42 -0.69 11.40 -1.79
N HIS A 43 -0.39 11.93 -0.59
CA HIS A 43 -1.34 12.67 0.24
C HIS A 43 -1.26 14.18 0.05
N THR A 44 -0.05 14.73 -0.06
CA THR A 44 0.15 16.19 -0.19
C THR A 44 0.30 16.64 -1.65
N GLU A 45 0.55 15.71 -2.57
CA GLU A 45 0.81 15.92 -4.00
C GLU A 45 2.01 16.84 -4.28
N LYS A 46 2.94 16.89 -3.32
CA LYS A 46 4.11 17.77 -3.35
C LYS A 46 5.39 16.95 -3.32
N ALA A 47 6.44 17.52 -3.89
CA ALA A 47 7.81 17.02 -3.83
C ALA A 47 8.78 18.16 -3.54
N TRP A 48 9.86 17.89 -2.81
CA TRP A 48 10.91 18.87 -2.48
C TRP A 48 12.36 18.41 -2.77
N PRO A 49 12.64 17.67 -3.87
CA PRO A 49 14.02 17.32 -4.20
C PRO A 49 14.82 18.56 -4.61
N SER A 50 16.07 18.66 -4.16
CA SER A 50 16.96 19.73 -4.61
C SER A 50 17.37 19.54 -6.08
N TYR A 51 17.80 20.59 -6.77
CA TYR A 51 18.33 20.45 -8.14
C TYR A 51 19.53 19.52 -8.20
N GLN A 52 20.37 19.53 -7.16
CA GLN A 52 21.52 18.64 -7.06
C GLN A 52 21.09 17.17 -6.93
N THR A 53 20.08 16.88 -6.09
CA THR A 53 19.52 15.53 -5.94
C THR A 53 18.99 14.99 -7.27
N ILE A 54 18.30 15.83 -8.05
CA ILE A 54 17.78 15.43 -9.37
C ILE A 54 18.94 15.23 -10.36
N ALA A 55 19.94 16.12 -10.34
CA ALA A 55 21.11 16.05 -11.20
C ALA A 55 21.87 14.73 -11.00
N GLU A 56 22.17 14.38 -9.75
CA GLU A 56 22.86 13.13 -9.38
C GLU A 56 22.04 11.90 -9.80
N ALA A 57 20.74 11.88 -9.51
CA ALA A 57 19.91 10.72 -9.82
C ALA A 57 19.64 10.53 -11.32
N THR A 58 19.63 11.61 -12.10
CA THR A 58 19.38 11.55 -13.55
C THR A 58 20.65 11.58 -14.39
N GLY A 59 21.83 11.70 -13.78
CA GLY A 59 23.12 11.79 -14.47
C GLY A 59 23.27 13.06 -15.32
N LYS A 60 22.61 14.16 -14.94
CA LYS A 60 22.56 15.42 -15.72
C LYS A 60 23.20 16.56 -14.95
N SER A 61 23.68 17.58 -15.66
CA SER A 61 24.16 18.80 -15.01
C SER A 61 23.02 19.58 -14.35
N VAL A 62 23.32 20.28 -13.25
CA VAL A 62 22.36 21.16 -12.56
C VAL A 62 21.75 22.21 -13.51
N LYS A 63 22.54 22.74 -14.45
CA LYS A 63 22.07 23.69 -15.47
C LYS A 63 21.02 23.07 -16.39
N THR A 64 21.18 21.79 -16.75
CA THR A 64 20.19 21.03 -17.51
C THR A 64 18.92 20.80 -16.68
N ILE A 65 19.07 20.50 -15.39
CA ILE A 65 17.91 20.38 -14.48
C ILE A 65 17.13 21.68 -14.43
N GLN A 66 17.79 22.81 -14.17
CA GLN A 66 17.14 24.13 -14.12
C GLN A 66 16.40 24.47 -15.42
N ARG A 67 17.01 24.19 -16.58
CA ARG A 67 16.37 24.40 -17.89
C ARG A 67 15.14 23.52 -18.07
N GLY A 68 15.25 22.21 -17.78
CA GLY A 68 14.14 21.28 -17.90
C GLY A 68 12.99 21.59 -16.93
N VAL A 69 13.32 22.00 -15.70
CA VAL A 69 12.35 22.45 -14.70
C VAL A 69 11.61 23.70 -15.17
N ARG A 70 12.32 24.69 -15.73
CA ARG A 70 11.70 25.89 -16.32
C ARG A 70 10.80 25.54 -17.50
N GLU A 71 11.23 24.61 -18.36
CA GLU A 71 10.42 24.13 -19.47
C GLU A 71 9.11 23.48 -18.99
N LEU A 72 9.19 22.63 -17.97
CA LEU A 72 8.02 21.98 -17.35
C LEU A 72 7.04 22.99 -16.73
N GLU A 73 7.55 24.05 -16.11
CA GLU A 73 6.74 25.16 -15.58
C GLU A 73 6.05 25.94 -16.72
N LEU A 74 6.81 26.33 -17.75
CA LEU A 74 6.29 27.08 -18.90
C LEU A 74 5.24 26.30 -19.71
N LYS A 75 5.42 24.99 -19.83
CA LYS A 75 4.46 24.09 -20.50
C LYS A 75 3.28 23.71 -19.61
N GLY A 76 3.22 24.23 -18.38
CA GLY A 76 2.12 24.02 -17.45
C GLY A 76 1.98 22.56 -17.02
N TRP A 77 3.08 21.83 -16.91
CA TRP A 77 3.10 20.49 -16.31
C TRP A 77 3.25 20.54 -14.79
N PHE A 78 4.04 21.49 -14.29
CA PHE A 78 4.24 21.70 -12.86
C PHE A 78 3.93 23.13 -12.44
N GLU A 79 3.39 23.24 -11.23
CA GLU A 79 3.42 24.45 -10.43
C GLU A 79 4.65 24.38 -9.52
N ILE A 80 5.54 25.37 -9.63
CA ILE A 80 6.84 25.35 -8.96
C ILE A 80 6.94 26.53 -8.02
N LYS A 81 7.17 26.26 -6.75
CA LYS A 81 7.46 27.31 -5.76
C LYS A 81 8.94 27.23 -5.41
N ARG A 82 9.70 28.20 -5.93
CA ARG A 82 11.13 28.33 -5.64
C ARG A 82 11.29 28.77 -4.18
N GLY A 83 12.17 28.10 -3.45
CA GLY A 83 12.57 28.53 -2.12
C GLY A 83 13.60 29.66 -2.20
N ASN A 84 13.46 30.66 -1.32
CA ASN A 84 14.27 31.89 -1.35
C ASN A 84 15.50 31.86 -0.41
N GLY A 85 16.05 30.69 -0.06
CA GLY A 85 17.24 30.63 0.79
C GLY A 85 17.57 29.26 1.39
N VAL A 86 18.55 29.27 2.30
CA VAL A 86 19.01 28.10 3.06
C VAL A 86 17.84 27.55 3.89
N GLY A 87 17.51 26.28 3.71
CA GLY A 87 16.38 25.61 4.38
C GLY A 87 15.04 25.69 3.63
N HIS A 88 14.97 26.41 2.51
CA HIS A 88 13.78 26.45 1.66
C HIS A 88 14.04 25.70 0.36
N ASN A 89 13.60 24.44 0.31
CA ASN A 89 13.68 23.65 -0.91
C ASN A 89 12.65 24.10 -1.94
N THR A 90 12.97 23.90 -3.22
CA THR A 90 12.01 24.11 -4.30
C THR A 90 10.90 23.07 -4.20
N GLU A 91 9.66 23.52 -4.13
CA GLU A 91 8.46 22.68 -4.11
C GLU A 91 7.94 22.48 -5.54
N TYR A 92 7.70 21.22 -5.89
CA TYR A 92 7.12 20.81 -7.17
C TYR A 92 5.75 20.19 -6.91
N ARG A 93 4.75 20.66 -7.66
CA ARG A 93 3.39 20.11 -7.67
C ARG A 93 2.94 19.91 -9.12
N PRO A 94 2.31 18.78 -9.49
CA PRO A 94 1.63 18.68 -10.78
C PRO A 94 0.59 19.78 -10.91
N SER A 95 0.55 20.48 -12.05
CA SER A 95 -0.36 21.62 -12.21
C SER A 95 -1.82 21.17 -12.24
N ALA A 96 -2.74 22.00 -11.74
CA ALA A 96 -4.18 21.69 -11.80
C ALA A 96 -4.65 21.41 -13.24
N ALA A 97 -4.14 22.17 -14.23
CA ALA A 97 -4.43 21.96 -15.64
C ALA A 97 -3.98 20.59 -16.13
N SER A 98 -2.80 20.12 -15.73
CA SER A 98 -2.29 18.80 -16.12
C SER A 98 -3.06 17.65 -15.46
N ILE A 99 -3.49 17.81 -14.20
CA ILE A 99 -4.33 16.84 -13.49
C ILE A 99 -5.71 16.74 -14.14
N LEU A 100 -6.29 17.87 -14.55
CA LEU A 100 -7.56 17.90 -15.27
C LEU A 100 -7.46 17.19 -16.63
N ARG A 101 -6.39 17.45 -17.39
CA ARG A 101 -6.13 16.73 -18.67
C ARG A 101 -6.03 15.21 -18.45
N ALA A 102 -5.37 14.77 -17.38
CA ALA A 102 -5.26 13.36 -17.04
C ALA A 102 -6.60 12.76 -16.60
N SER A 103 -7.39 13.51 -15.81
CA SER A 103 -8.72 13.11 -15.37
C SER A 103 -9.67 12.88 -16.54
N ASN A 104 -9.71 13.83 -17.49
CA ASN A 104 -10.53 13.71 -18.70
C ASN A 104 -10.09 12.53 -19.59
N ALA A 105 -8.77 12.29 -19.69
CA ALA A 105 -8.29 11.14 -20.45
C ALA A 105 -8.69 9.81 -19.80
N ARG A 106 -8.64 9.73 -18.47
CA ARG A 106 -9.12 8.55 -17.73
C ARG A 106 -10.59 8.28 -18.00
N GLU A 107 -11.44 9.30 -18.00
CA GLU A 107 -12.88 9.13 -18.34
C GLU A 107 -13.09 8.59 -19.76
N LYS A 108 -12.22 8.97 -20.71
CA LYS A 108 -12.30 8.49 -22.09
C LYS A 108 -11.81 7.04 -22.24
N THR A 109 -10.78 6.64 -21.49
CA THR A 109 -10.14 5.32 -21.64
C THR A 109 -10.70 4.25 -20.71
N ASP A 110 -11.01 4.61 -19.46
CA ASP A 110 -11.66 3.70 -18.50
C ASP A 110 -13.16 3.67 -18.80
N LYS A 111 -13.53 3.12 -19.96
CA LYS A 111 -14.88 2.56 -20.10
C LYS A 111 -14.95 1.44 -19.08
N ILE A 112 -15.57 1.72 -17.94
CA ILE A 112 -15.89 0.72 -16.94
C ILE A 112 -16.79 -0.27 -17.66
N VAL A 113 -16.23 -1.38 -18.12
CA VAL A 113 -17.01 -2.55 -18.52
C VAL A 113 -17.51 -3.10 -17.21
N PRO A 114 -18.82 -3.05 -16.92
CA PRO A 114 -19.35 -3.73 -15.76
C PRO A 114 -18.89 -5.18 -15.89
N LEU A 115 -18.11 -5.68 -14.95
CA LEU A 115 -17.93 -7.13 -14.86
C LEU A 115 -19.31 -7.64 -14.51
N HIS A 116 -19.98 -8.25 -15.48
CA HIS A 116 -21.26 -8.88 -15.25
C HIS A 116 -20.99 -9.94 -14.16
N PRO A 117 -21.90 -10.12 -13.18
CA PRO A 117 -21.84 -11.30 -12.32
C PRO A 117 -21.56 -12.51 -13.20
N ARG A 118 -20.76 -13.47 -12.72
CA ARG A 118 -20.42 -14.70 -13.46
C ARG A 118 -21.70 -15.43 -13.86
N GLU A 119 -22.33 -15.01 -14.96
CA GLU A 119 -23.22 -15.84 -15.74
C GLU A 119 -22.34 -17.02 -16.14
N GLY A 120 -22.79 -18.22 -15.76
CA GLY A 120 -22.09 -19.46 -16.07
C GLY A 120 -21.61 -19.41 -17.52
N GLY A 121 -20.35 -19.81 -17.72
CA GLY A 121 -19.70 -19.70 -19.02
C GLY A 121 -20.64 -20.18 -20.11
N GLN A 122 -20.73 -19.40 -21.20
CA GLN A 122 -21.55 -19.74 -22.35
C GLN A 122 -21.32 -21.22 -22.67
N ASN A 123 -22.38 -22.03 -22.58
CA ASN A 123 -22.40 -23.36 -23.19
C ASN A 123 -22.28 -23.13 -24.69
N ARG A 124 -21.04 -23.07 -25.17
CA ARG A 124 -20.76 -23.07 -26.59
C ARG A 124 -21.36 -24.37 -27.13
N PRO A 125 -22.22 -24.33 -28.16
CA PRO A 125 -22.49 -25.56 -28.88
C PRO A 125 -21.13 -26.13 -29.31
N VAL A 126 -20.93 -27.42 -29.08
CA VAL A 126 -19.71 -28.12 -29.47
C VAL A 126 -19.51 -27.85 -30.95
N ARG A 127 -18.57 -26.97 -31.28
CA ARG A 127 -18.19 -26.65 -32.66
C ARG A 127 -17.43 -27.87 -33.17
N ARG A 128 -18.16 -28.89 -33.63
CA ARG A 128 -17.60 -29.96 -34.44
C ARG A 128 -17.28 -29.35 -35.80
N SER A 129 -16.08 -28.79 -35.93
CA SER A 129 -15.38 -28.88 -37.20
C SER A 129 -14.96 -30.33 -37.34
N ASP A 130 -15.36 -30.98 -38.43
CA ASP A 130 -14.84 -32.29 -38.83
C ASP A 130 -13.33 -32.14 -39.11
N MET A 131 -12.54 -32.21 -38.05
CA MET A 131 -11.10 -32.35 -38.14
C MET A 131 -10.83 -33.78 -38.62
N SER A 132 -10.05 -33.91 -39.69
CA SER A 132 -9.41 -35.17 -40.05
C SER A 132 -8.77 -35.79 -38.80
N SER A 133 -8.94 -37.10 -38.63
CA SER A 133 -8.35 -37.86 -37.50
C SER A 133 -6.84 -37.99 -37.58
N GLU A 134 -6.20 -37.46 -38.63
CA GLU A 134 -4.75 -37.41 -38.72
C GLU A 134 -4.23 -36.32 -37.79
N GLY A 135 -3.77 -36.76 -36.61
CA GLY A 135 -3.04 -35.93 -35.66
C GLY A 135 -1.90 -35.19 -36.35
N GLY A 136 -1.69 -33.94 -35.92
CA GLY A 136 -0.65 -33.06 -36.46
C GLY A 136 0.75 -33.69 -36.46
N GLN A 137 1.65 -33.06 -37.21
CA GLN A 137 3.04 -33.51 -37.33
C GLN A 137 3.63 -33.86 -35.97
N ILE A 138 4.10 -35.11 -35.84
CA ILE A 138 4.82 -35.60 -34.67
C ILE A 138 6.14 -34.85 -34.63
N CYS A 139 6.19 -33.75 -33.87
CA CYS A 139 7.44 -33.09 -33.55
C CYS A 139 8.25 -34.03 -32.64
N PRO A 140 9.48 -34.43 -33.03
CA PRO A 140 10.32 -35.23 -32.14
C PRO A 140 10.60 -34.46 -30.84
N PRO A 141 10.69 -35.15 -29.69
CA PRO A 141 10.92 -34.51 -28.41
C PRO A 141 12.27 -33.76 -28.45
N ASN A 142 12.24 -32.49 -28.04
CA ASN A 142 13.45 -31.69 -27.95
C ASN A 142 14.27 -32.15 -26.72
N LEU A 143 15.17 -33.12 -26.94
CA LEU A 143 16.03 -33.76 -25.94
C LEU A 143 16.90 -32.77 -25.14
N GLU A 144 17.20 -31.58 -25.69
CA GLU A 144 17.93 -30.55 -24.95
C GLU A 144 17.07 -29.90 -23.86
N LYS A 145 15.76 -29.79 -24.08
CA LYS A 145 14.82 -29.18 -23.13
C LYS A 145 14.61 -30.05 -21.89
N GLU A 146 14.65 -31.37 -22.05
CA GLU A 146 14.54 -32.33 -20.94
C GLU A 146 15.78 -32.34 -20.05
N LYS A 147 16.98 -32.21 -20.63
CA LYS A 147 18.25 -32.14 -19.87
C LYS A 147 18.37 -30.88 -19.01
N ILE A 148 17.71 -29.80 -19.41
CA ILE A 148 17.75 -28.50 -18.72
C ILE A 148 16.56 -28.33 -17.75
N TYR A 149 15.57 -29.22 -17.82
CA TYR A 149 14.37 -29.13 -16.97
C TYR A 149 14.71 -29.41 -15.50
N LYS A 150 14.92 -28.35 -14.73
CA LYS A 150 14.93 -28.41 -13.28
C LYS A 150 13.49 -28.35 -12.78
N PHE A 151 13.09 -29.37 -12.02
CA PHE A 151 11.81 -29.41 -11.34
C PHE A 151 11.62 -28.13 -10.51
N ASN A 152 10.61 -27.33 -10.85
CA ASN A 152 10.31 -26.10 -10.14
C ASN A 152 9.63 -26.45 -8.81
N GLY A 153 10.32 -26.28 -7.68
CA GLY A 153 9.74 -26.51 -6.34
C GLY A 153 8.49 -25.66 -6.02
N ARG A 154 8.13 -24.70 -6.87
CA ARG A 154 6.86 -23.95 -6.80
C ARG A 154 5.64 -24.77 -7.24
N GLU A 155 5.78 -25.73 -8.13
CA GLU A 155 4.64 -26.52 -8.64
C GLU A 155 4.12 -27.54 -7.61
N GLY A 156 4.97 -27.97 -6.67
CA GLY A 156 4.58 -28.83 -5.55
C GLY A 156 4.23 -28.08 -4.26
N ALA A 157 4.25 -26.75 -4.26
CA ALA A 157 4.00 -25.97 -3.05
C ALA A 157 2.49 -25.99 -2.73
N PRO A 158 2.08 -26.35 -1.49
CA PRO A 158 0.68 -26.27 -1.09
C PRO A 158 0.16 -24.83 -1.27
N PRO A 159 -1.15 -24.64 -1.53
CA PRO A 159 -1.72 -23.32 -1.71
C PRO A 159 -1.34 -22.43 -0.54
N ARG A 160 -0.78 -21.26 -0.86
CA ARG A 160 -0.29 -20.30 0.12
C ARG A 160 -1.44 -19.97 1.07
N LYS A 161 -1.38 -20.44 2.32
CA LYS A 161 -2.32 -20.00 3.38
C LYS A 161 -2.31 -18.48 3.34
N GLU A 162 -3.48 -17.87 3.18
CA GLU A 162 -3.62 -16.41 3.15
C GLU A 162 -2.81 -15.83 4.32
N ALA A 163 -1.85 -14.96 3.99
CA ALA A 163 -1.07 -14.28 5.00
C ALA A 163 -2.04 -13.38 5.77
N ARG A 164 -2.48 -13.86 6.94
CA ARG A 164 -3.35 -13.11 7.85
C ARG A 164 -2.70 -11.75 8.06
N ARG A 165 -3.45 -10.67 7.77
CA ARG A 165 -2.95 -9.29 7.81
C ARG A 165 -2.40 -9.01 9.20
N ALA A 166 -1.19 -8.46 9.28
CA ALA A 166 -0.64 -8.00 10.55
C ALA A 166 -1.48 -6.83 11.06
N ILE A 167 -2.07 -6.97 12.25
CA ILE A 167 -2.86 -5.90 12.88
C ILE A 167 -1.87 -4.85 13.42
N PRO A 168 -1.91 -3.60 12.95
CA PRO A 168 -1.05 -2.55 13.49
C PRO A 168 -1.40 -2.27 14.95
N LEU A 169 -0.38 -2.15 15.80
CA LEU A 169 -0.55 -1.82 17.22
C LEU A 169 -0.26 -0.35 17.47
N VAL A 170 -1.16 0.26 18.23
CA VAL A 170 -1.15 1.66 18.62
C VAL A 170 -1.00 1.72 20.14
N PHE A 171 -0.02 2.49 20.60
CA PHE A 171 0.19 2.71 22.02
C PHE A 171 -0.83 3.72 22.58
N LEU A 172 -1.64 3.28 23.54
CA LEU A 172 -2.62 4.09 24.26
C LEU A 172 -2.16 4.35 25.70
N ASP A 173 -1.79 5.58 25.98
CA ASP A 173 -1.35 6.06 27.31
C ASP A 173 -2.45 5.91 28.38
N GLU A 174 -2.10 5.44 29.58
CA GLU A 174 -3.02 5.23 30.72
C GLU A 174 -3.81 6.48 31.12
N ARG A 175 -3.30 7.68 30.82
CA ARG A 175 -3.99 8.96 31.10
C ARG A 175 -5.22 9.18 30.21
N LYS A 176 -5.36 8.43 29.12
CA LYS A 176 -6.51 8.50 28.20
C LYS A 176 -7.69 7.66 28.72
N ALA A 177 -8.20 8.04 29.90
CA ALA A 177 -9.18 7.26 30.66
C ALA A 177 -10.47 6.95 29.88
N LYS A 178 -10.93 7.88 29.04
CA LYS A 178 -12.14 7.70 28.20
C LYS A 178 -11.95 6.61 27.14
N GLN A 179 -10.78 6.57 26.48
CA GLN A 179 -10.48 5.55 25.49
C GLN A 179 -10.35 4.18 26.14
N ILE A 180 -9.69 4.12 27.31
CA ILE A 180 -9.48 2.89 28.07
C ILE A 180 -10.82 2.33 28.56
N SER A 181 -11.72 3.18 29.06
CA SER A 181 -13.04 2.73 29.53
C SER A 181 -13.89 2.15 28.40
N LEU A 182 -13.84 2.74 27.20
CA LEU A 182 -14.53 2.21 26.03
C LEU A 182 -13.93 0.88 25.57
N TRP A 183 -12.61 0.74 25.57
CA TRP A 183 -11.96 -0.54 25.28
C TRP A 183 -12.33 -1.62 26.28
N ARG A 184 -12.37 -1.30 27.58
CA ARG A 184 -12.83 -2.24 28.62
C ARG A 184 -14.29 -2.66 28.41
N ALA A 185 -15.18 -1.70 28.11
CA ALA A 185 -16.60 -1.98 27.84
C ALA A 185 -16.78 -2.87 26.61
N TRP A 186 -15.99 -2.64 25.57
CA TRP A 186 -16.01 -3.46 24.35
C TRP A 186 -15.50 -4.87 24.63
N LEU A 187 -14.36 -5.03 25.29
CA LEU A 187 -13.83 -6.36 25.66
C LEU A 187 -14.81 -7.15 26.53
N HIS A 188 -15.45 -6.48 27.50
CA HIS A 188 -16.46 -7.09 28.35
C HIS A 188 -17.68 -7.56 27.54
N ARG A 189 -18.16 -6.76 26.58
CA ARG A 189 -19.30 -7.12 25.71
C ARG A 189 -19.05 -8.40 24.92
N TYR A 190 -17.81 -8.60 24.46
CA TYR A 190 -17.42 -9.78 23.67
C TYR A 190 -16.86 -10.94 24.52
N GLY A 191 -16.93 -10.86 25.85
CA GLY A 191 -16.45 -11.91 26.76
C GLY A 191 -14.93 -12.12 26.68
N LEU A 192 -14.17 -11.09 26.31
CA LEU A 192 -12.73 -11.16 26.12
C LEU A 192 -11.98 -10.82 27.42
N PRO A 193 -10.72 -11.26 27.57
CA PRO A 193 -9.90 -10.94 28.73
C PRO A 193 -9.76 -9.42 28.93
N SER A 194 -9.70 -8.97 30.18
CA SER A 194 -9.54 -7.55 30.50
C SER A 194 -8.20 -7.01 29.99
N LEU A 195 -8.09 -5.69 29.81
CA LEU A 195 -6.86 -5.06 29.31
C LEU A 195 -5.62 -5.36 30.18
N GLU A 196 -5.83 -5.64 31.46
CA GLU A 196 -4.80 -6.00 32.43
C GLU A 196 -4.36 -7.47 32.30
N ALA A 197 -5.27 -8.36 31.88
CA ALA A 197 -5.00 -9.77 31.66
C ALA A 197 -4.36 -10.04 30.30
N VAL A 198 -4.71 -9.24 29.29
CA VAL A 198 -4.02 -9.21 28.01
C VAL A 198 -2.63 -8.60 28.27
N ARG A 199 -1.53 -9.28 27.93
CA ARG A 199 -0.12 -8.78 28.05
C ARG A 199 0.17 -7.55 27.16
N ALA A 200 -0.67 -6.52 27.21
CA ALA A 200 -0.61 -5.30 26.42
C ALA A 200 -0.07 -4.12 27.23
N ARG A 201 0.01 -4.21 28.57
CA ARG A 201 0.62 -3.15 29.37
C ARG A 201 2.10 -3.04 29.03
N THR A 202 2.48 -1.94 28.42
CA THR A 202 3.84 -1.66 27.97
C THR A 202 4.30 -0.31 28.50
N MET A 203 5.61 -0.15 28.61
CA MET A 203 6.24 1.12 28.96
C MET A 203 6.92 1.67 27.72
N ARG A 204 6.45 2.81 27.22
CA ARG A 204 7.11 3.54 26.12
C ARG A 204 7.46 4.94 26.59
N SER A 205 8.73 5.32 26.40
CA SER A 205 9.23 6.68 26.72
C SER A 205 8.87 7.17 28.12
N GLY A 206 8.97 6.29 29.13
CA GLY A 206 8.68 6.64 30.53
C GLY A 206 7.20 6.62 30.93
N ARG A 207 6.30 6.20 30.04
CA ARG A 207 4.84 6.20 30.28
C ARG A 207 4.26 4.80 30.15
N PHE A 208 3.33 4.48 31.03
CA PHE A 208 2.56 3.23 30.98
C PHE A 208 1.34 3.39 30.07
N GLY A 209 1.03 2.33 29.34
CA GLY A 209 -0.09 2.30 28.39
C GLY A 209 -0.30 0.91 27.82
N TYR A 210 -1.20 0.81 26.86
CA TYR A 210 -1.60 -0.45 26.23
C TYR A 210 -1.33 -0.44 24.73
N ASP A 211 -0.72 -1.50 24.20
CA ASP A 211 -0.61 -1.70 22.75
C ASP A 211 -1.90 -2.36 22.21
N LEU A 212 -2.72 -1.59 21.49
CA LEU A 212 -4.06 -1.99 21.02
C LEU A 212 -4.18 -1.90 19.50
N PRO A 213 -5.11 -2.63 18.86
CA PRO A 213 -5.34 -2.56 17.40
C PRO A 213 -5.72 -1.17 16.86
N GLY A 214 -6.12 -0.25 17.73
CA GLY A 214 -6.49 1.12 17.38
C GLY A 214 -6.67 2.00 18.61
N TYR A 215 -6.88 3.31 18.38
CA TYR A 215 -7.14 4.26 19.47
C TYR A 215 -8.54 4.11 20.10
N TRP A 216 -9.49 3.54 19.36
CA TRP A 216 -10.87 3.31 19.76
C TRP A 216 -11.28 1.88 19.40
N PRO A 217 -12.19 1.25 20.18
CA PRO A 217 -12.79 -0.01 19.77
C PRO A 217 -13.60 0.16 18.47
N PRO A 218 -13.76 -0.91 17.68
CA PRO A 218 -14.53 -0.87 16.45
C PRO A 218 -16.03 -0.85 16.78
N ASP A 219 -16.81 -0.26 15.88
CA ASP A 219 -18.27 -0.29 15.95
C ASP A 219 -18.80 -1.71 15.66
N ASP A 220 -19.96 -2.04 16.23
CA ASP A 220 -20.58 -3.34 16.04
C ASP A 220 -20.92 -3.56 14.56
N GLY A 221 -20.33 -4.60 13.96
CA GLY A 221 -20.50 -4.95 12.54
C GLY A 221 -19.38 -4.48 11.60
N ASP A 222 -18.35 -3.78 12.10
CA ASP A 222 -17.16 -3.49 11.31
C ASP A 222 -16.40 -4.78 10.97
N VAL A 223 -15.87 -4.86 9.76
CA VAL A 223 -15.04 -5.97 9.26
C VAL A 223 -13.82 -6.21 10.17
N ALA A 224 -13.33 -5.16 10.83
CA ALA A 224 -12.22 -5.25 11.78
C ALA A 224 -12.56 -5.98 13.10
N THR A 225 -13.85 -6.11 13.44
CA THR A 225 -14.32 -6.69 14.71
C THR A 225 -13.82 -8.13 14.89
N LEU A 226 -13.96 -8.97 13.87
CA LEU A 226 -13.54 -10.38 13.93
C LEU A 226 -12.02 -10.53 14.05
N ASP A 227 -11.26 -9.70 13.32
CA ASP A 227 -9.80 -9.71 13.36
C ASP A 227 -9.28 -9.31 14.76
N TRP A 228 -9.92 -8.33 15.39
CA TRP A 228 -9.50 -7.84 16.71
C TRP A 228 -9.94 -8.77 17.84
N ILE A 229 -11.11 -9.42 17.73
CA ILE A 229 -11.50 -10.52 18.63
C ILE A 229 -10.43 -11.63 18.59
N ALA A 230 -10.03 -12.06 17.39
CA ALA A 230 -9.00 -13.09 17.22
C ALA A 230 -7.62 -12.67 17.78
N PHE A 231 -7.30 -11.37 17.72
CA PHE A 231 -6.10 -10.80 18.34
C PHE A 231 -6.12 -10.97 19.86
N PHE A 232 -7.19 -10.52 20.53
CA PHE A 232 -7.28 -10.57 21.99
C PHE A 232 -7.39 -12.01 22.53
N GLN A 233 -8.07 -12.92 21.82
CA GLN A 233 -8.09 -14.35 22.17
C GLN A 233 -6.69 -14.98 22.15
N ARG A 234 -5.83 -14.56 21.22
CA ARG A 234 -4.44 -15.05 21.14
C ARG A 234 -3.58 -14.49 22.27
N CYS A 235 -3.76 -13.23 22.61
CA CYS A 235 -3.01 -12.57 23.69
C CYS A 235 -3.43 -13.06 25.09
N GLY A 236 -4.67 -13.54 25.25
CA GLY A 236 -5.17 -14.14 26.50
C GLY A 236 -4.76 -15.60 26.73
N GLY A 237 -4.20 -16.29 25.72
CA GLY A 237 -3.87 -17.71 25.79
C GLY A 237 -2.51 -18.07 26.40
N SER A 238 -1.67 -17.09 26.77
CA SER A 238 -0.37 -17.37 27.40
C SER A 238 -0.45 -17.36 28.93
N GLY A 239 -1.39 -18.11 29.49
CA GLY A 239 -1.47 -18.40 30.93
C GLY A 239 -0.89 -19.79 31.23
N SER A 240 0.43 -19.97 31.07
CA SER A 240 1.13 -21.00 31.83
C SER A 240 1.22 -20.46 33.25
N THR A 241 0.41 -21.04 34.14
CA THR A 241 0.50 -20.90 35.58
C THR A 241 1.92 -21.25 36.03
N LYS A 242 2.78 -20.25 36.18
CA LYS A 242 3.87 -20.31 37.14
C LYS A 242 3.30 -19.79 38.45
N THR A 243 2.88 -20.74 39.27
CA THR A 243 2.77 -20.62 40.72
C THR A 243 4.00 -19.89 41.26
N PHE A 244 3.80 -18.67 41.76
CA PHE A 244 4.67 -18.13 42.79
C PHE A 244 4.07 -18.58 44.11
N GLU A 245 4.52 -19.74 44.61
CA GLU A 245 4.34 -20.07 46.01
C GLU A 245 5.23 -19.12 46.82
N THR A 246 4.57 -18.17 47.48
CA THR A 246 5.10 -17.51 48.66
C THR A 246 5.09 -18.54 49.78
N ILE A 247 6.27 -19.03 50.18
CA ILE A 247 6.45 -19.73 51.45
C ILE A 247 6.65 -18.65 52.51
N GLU A 248 5.58 -18.31 53.22
CA GLU A 248 5.62 -17.82 54.60
C GLU A 248 4.89 -18.85 55.47
N LEU A 249 5.63 -19.63 56.25
CA LEU A 249 5.26 -20.29 57.52
C LEU A 249 6.61 -20.76 58.12
N LEU A 250 6.96 -20.66 59.40
CA LEU A 250 6.29 -20.26 60.63
C LEU A 250 7.38 -20.22 61.72
N GLU A 251 7.28 -19.30 62.67
CA GLU A 251 7.82 -19.50 64.01
C GLU A 251 7.08 -20.68 64.68
N ALA A 252 7.81 -21.65 65.21
CA ALA A 252 7.47 -22.44 66.40
C ALA A 252 8.55 -23.48 66.68
N SER A 253 9.54 -23.11 67.50
CA SER A 253 10.04 -23.89 68.64
C SER A 253 11.20 -23.19 69.34
#